data_AF-A0A922JPU9-F1
#
_entry.id   AF-A0A922JPU9-F1
#
_cell.length_a   1.000
_cell.length_b   1.000
_cell.length_c   1.000
_cell.angle_alpha   90.00
_cell.angle_beta   90.00
_cell.angle_gamma   90.00
#
_symmetry.space_group_name_H-M   'P 1'
#
loop_
_entity.id
_entity.type
_entity.pdbx_description
1 polymer ?
#
loop_
_entity_poly.entity_id
_entity_poly.type
_entity_poly.pdbx_seq_one_letter_code
_entity_poly.pdbx_strand_id
1 'polypeptide(L)'
;MSCMIYVEARSTQEEMKRKVLMNTYGSAFPLKLDLDKQILSRFQRPPGAIPSSMLGLEAVTGGLDDFGFEDYLNDPRDSETFRPLDMHHGMEVRLGLSKGPVCPSFI
;
A
#
# COMPACT_ATOMS: atom_id res chain seq x y z
N MET A 1 -13.60 -28.17 -1.91
CA MET A 1 -14.93 -27.60 -2.19
C MET A 1 -15.15 -26.25 -1.50
N SER A 2 -14.92 -26.10 -0.19
CA SER A 2 -15.24 -24.87 0.56
C SER A 2 -14.53 -23.60 0.08
N CYS A 3 -13.27 -23.71 -0.36
CA CYS A 3 -12.49 -22.57 -0.87
C CYS A 3 -13.02 -22.03 -2.21
N MET A 4 -13.48 -22.91 -3.11
CA MET A 4 -14.07 -22.46 -4.39
C MET A 4 -15.37 -21.68 -4.17
N ILE A 5 -16.25 -22.16 -3.28
CA ILE A 5 -17.51 -21.47 -2.95
C ILE A 5 -17.23 -20.09 -2.32
N TYR A 6 -16.20 -19.99 -1.48
CA TYR A 6 -15.80 -18.72 -0.88
C TYR A 6 -15.30 -17.70 -1.92
N VAL A 7 -14.48 -18.16 -2.87
CA VAL A 7 -13.96 -17.30 -3.96
C VAL A 7 -15.09 -16.81 -4.88
N GLU A 8 -16.03 -17.69 -5.24
CA GLU A 8 -17.18 -17.33 -6.07
C GLU A 8 -18.10 -16.32 -5.34
N ALA A 9 -18.41 -16.57 -4.06
CA ALA A 9 -19.18 -15.65 -3.23
C ALA A 9 -18.51 -14.27 -3.10
N ARG A 10 -17.18 -14.22 -3.01
CA ARG A 10 -16.44 -12.95 -3.00
C ARG A 10 -16.56 -12.19 -4.33
N SER A 11 -16.39 -12.88 -5.46
CA SER A 11 -16.50 -12.26 -6.79
C SER A 11 -17.89 -11.65 -7.03
N THR A 12 -18.95 -12.39 -6.66
CA THR A 12 -20.33 -11.90 -6.78
C THR A 12 -20.61 -10.68 -5.88
N GLN A 13 -20.04 -10.64 -4.67
CA GLN A 13 -20.11 -9.48 -3.78
C GLN A 13 -19.39 -8.25 -4.35
N GLU A 14 -18.23 -8.43 -4.97
CA GLU A 14 -17.47 -7.35 -5.61
C GLU A 14 -18.22 -6.74 -6.81
N GLU A 15 -18.85 -7.58 -7.65
CA GLU A 15 -19.71 -7.11 -8.74
C GLU A 15 -20.93 -6.34 -8.24
N MET A 16 -21.56 -6.84 -7.17
CA MET A 16 -22.71 -6.17 -6.55
C MET A 16 -22.31 -4.80 -5.99
N LYS A 17 -21.19 -4.71 -5.26
CA LYS A 17 -20.63 -3.44 -4.78
C LYS A 17 -20.38 -2.46 -5.92
N ARG A 18 -19.80 -2.94 -7.03
CA ARG A 18 -19.52 -2.12 -8.22
C ARG A 18 -20.80 -1.54 -8.82
N LYS A 19 -21.88 -2.33 -8.90
CA LYS A 19 -23.20 -1.86 -9.38
C LYS A 19 -23.81 -0.82 -8.45
N VAL A 20 -23.71 -1.01 -7.12
CA VAL A 20 -24.19 -0.02 -6.14
C VAL A 20 -23.46 1.30 -6.29
N LEU A 21 -22.12 1.26 -6.35
CA LEU A 21 -21.28 2.44 -6.55
C LEU A 21 -21.63 3.20 -7.83
N MET A 22 -21.86 2.46 -8.92
CA MET A 22 -22.28 3.02 -10.21
C MET A 22 -23.64 3.74 -10.10
N ASN A 23 -24.59 3.15 -9.38
CA ASN A 23 -25.94 3.70 -9.22
C ASN A 23 -25.96 4.91 -8.28
N THR A 24 -25.12 4.94 -7.25
CA THR A 24 -25.09 6.03 -6.24
C THR A 24 -24.29 7.23 -6.71
N TYR A 25 -23.11 7.01 -7.30
CA TYR A 25 -22.14 8.06 -7.61
C TYR A 25 -21.93 8.27 -9.12
N GLY A 26 -22.55 7.44 -9.95
CA GLY A 26 -22.47 7.50 -11.41
C GLY A 26 -21.44 6.55 -12.02
N SER A 27 -21.50 6.43 -13.36
CA SER A 27 -20.69 5.48 -14.14
C SER A 27 -19.18 5.73 -14.10
N ALA A 28 -18.76 6.95 -13.81
CA ALA A 28 -17.34 7.31 -13.75
C ALA A 28 -16.64 6.87 -12.45
N PHE A 29 -17.39 6.68 -11.36
CA PHE A 29 -16.79 6.45 -10.03
C PHE A 29 -16.05 5.11 -9.91
N PRO A 30 -16.59 3.95 -10.38
CA PRO A 30 -15.86 2.70 -10.36
C PRO A 30 -14.54 2.77 -11.15
N LEU A 31 -14.53 3.51 -12.26
CA LEU A 31 -13.34 3.66 -13.10
C LEU A 31 -12.25 4.51 -12.40
N LYS A 32 -12.66 5.54 -11.66
CA LYS A 32 -11.75 6.28 -10.79
C LYS A 32 -11.11 5.38 -9.74
N LEU A 33 -11.90 4.56 -9.04
CA LEU A 33 -11.38 3.65 -8.02
C LEU A 33 -10.36 2.65 -8.59
N ASP A 34 -10.63 2.11 -9.79
CA ASP A 34 -9.70 1.22 -10.48
C ASP A 34 -8.37 1.93 -10.81
N LEU A 35 -8.42 3.20 -11.23
CA LEU A 35 -7.24 4.01 -11.49
C LEU A 35 -6.45 4.30 -10.20
N ASP A 36 -7.14 4.73 -9.14
CA ASP A 36 -6.53 5.02 -7.85
C ASP A 36 -5.80 3.78 -7.31
N LYS A 37 -6.42 2.59 -7.42
CA LYS A 37 -5.79 1.32 -7.05
C LYS A 37 -4.53 1.01 -7.88
N GLN A 38 -4.56 1.28 -9.19
CA GLN A 38 -3.39 1.07 -10.05
C GLN A 38 -2.24 2.05 -9.74
N ILE A 39 -2.57 3.30 -9.41
CA ILE A 39 -1.57 4.30 -9.05
C ILE A 39 -0.94 3.95 -7.70
N LEU A 40 -1.76 3.62 -6.71
CA LEU A 40 -1.30 3.32 -5.35
C LEU A 40 -0.59 1.98 -5.21
N SER A 41 -0.86 1.03 -6.12
CA SER A 41 -0.09 -0.22 -6.17
C SER A 41 1.34 -0.02 -6.69
N ARG A 42 1.62 1.05 -7.43
CA ARG A 42 2.94 1.37 -7.99
C ARG A 42 3.73 2.27 -7.04
N PHE A 43 4.28 1.69 -5.98
CA PHE A 43 5.07 2.45 -5.03
C PHE A 43 6.46 2.81 -5.58
N GLN A 44 6.87 4.09 -5.43
CA GLN A 44 8.16 4.61 -5.93
C GLN A 44 9.08 5.16 -4.83
N ARG A 45 9.16 4.54 -3.64
CA ARG A 45 10.20 4.95 -2.67
C ARG A 45 11.60 4.76 -3.27
N PRO A 46 12.56 5.61 -2.89
CA PRO A 46 13.96 5.27 -3.01
C PRO A 46 14.22 3.90 -2.35
N PRO A 47 15.09 3.05 -2.91
CA PRO A 47 15.47 1.80 -2.27
C PRO A 47 16.02 2.11 -0.88
N GLY A 48 15.34 1.62 0.15
CA GLY A 48 15.69 1.80 1.55
C GLY A 48 15.40 0.53 2.32
N ALA A 49 15.95 0.42 3.54
CA ALA A 49 15.81 -0.80 4.35
C ALA A 49 14.37 -1.08 4.82
N ILE A 50 13.49 -0.08 4.79
CA ILE A 50 12.09 -0.22 5.21
C ILE A 50 11.21 -0.48 3.97
N PRO A 51 10.47 -1.60 3.94
CA PRO A 51 9.43 -1.80 2.94
C PRO A 51 8.35 -0.71 3.04
N SER A 52 7.57 -0.52 1.97
CA SER A 52 6.39 0.33 2.05
C SER A 52 5.29 -0.40 2.80
N SER A 53 4.66 0.28 3.75
CA SER A 53 3.38 -0.17 4.32
C SER A 53 2.21 -0.05 3.33
N MET A 54 2.41 0.52 2.13
CA MET A 54 1.35 0.69 1.10
C MET A 54 0.03 1.31 1.63
N LEU A 55 0.10 2.13 2.69
CA LEU A 55 -1.05 2.67 3.43
C LEU A 55 -2.16 3.26 2.53
N GLY A 56 -1.77 3.97 1.47
CA GLY A 56 -2.74 4.53 0.52
C GLY A 56 -3.56 3.45 -0.21
N LEU A 57 -2.91 2.35 -0.63
CA LEU A 57 -3.58 1.22 -1.26
C LEU A 57 -4.53 0.51 -0.29
N GLU A 58 -4.11 0.37 0.97
CA GLU A 58 -4.92 -0.23 2.04
C GLU A 58 -6.15 0.61 2.35
N ALA A 59 -6.02 1.94 2.32
CA ALA A 59 -7.15 2.86 2.48
C ALA A 59 -8.22 2.68 1.40
N VAL A 60 -7.80 2.51 0.14
CA VAL A 60 -8.72 2.31 -0.98
C VAL A 60 -9.32 0.90 -0.99
N THR A 61 -8.56 -0.09 -0.52
CA THR A 61 -9.01 -1.49 -0.49
C THR A 61 -9.87 -1.79 0.74
N GLY A 62 -9.88 -0.91 1.74
CA GLY A 62 -10.56 -1.11 3.02
C GLY A 62 -9.82 -2.05 3.98
N GLY A 63 -8.51 -2.22 3.77
CA GLY A 63 -7.67 -3.05 4.64
C GLY A 63 -7.28 -2.37 5.95
N LEU A 64 -7.41 -1.04 6.04
CA LEU A 64 -7.07 -0.28 7.27
C LEU A 64 -7.98 -0.61 8.45
N ASP A 65 -9.20 -1.07 8.18
CA ASP A 65 -10.18 -1.39 9.21
C ASP A 65 -10.03 -2.84 9.72
N ASP A 66 -9.17 -3.64 9.10
CA ASP A 66 -8.93 -5.03 9.47
C ASP A 66 -7.82 -5.09 10.52
N PHE A 67 -8.15 -5.54 11.74
CA PHE A 67 -7.22 -5.60 12.88
C PHE A 67 -6.83 -7.05 13.16
N GLY A 68 -5.56 -7.37 12.94
CA GLY A 68 -5.01 -8.72 13.06
C GLY A 68 -4.33 -9.00 14.40
N PHE A 69 -3.93 -10.25 14.58
CA PHE A 69 -3.11 -10.65 15.73
C PHE A 69 -1.70 -10.04 15.69
N GLU A 70 -1.15 -9.83 14.50
CA GLU A 70 0.20 -9.26 14.33
C GLU A 70 0.27 -7.81 14.82
N ASP A 71 -0.83 -7.06 14.70
CA ASP A 71 -0.95 -5.68 15.22
C ASP A 71 -0.88 -5.64 16.75
N TYR A 72 -1.26 -6.74 17.43
CA TYR A 72 -1.13 -6.86 18.88
C TYR A 72 0.32 -7.10 19.33
N LEU A 73 1.11 -7.79 18.50
CA LEU A 73 2.49 -8.16 18.82
C LEU A 73 3.53 -7.08 18.51
N ASN A 74 3.11 -5.99 17.85
CA ASN A 74 3.89 -4.78 17.61
C ASN A 74 5.27 -5.10 17.00
N ASP A 75 5.29 -5.38 15.69
CA ASP A 75 6.52 -5.76 14.99
C ASP A 75 7.60 -4.67 15.18
N PRO A 76 8.82 -5.01 15.62
CA PRO A 76 9.89 -4.03 15.79
C PRO A 76 10.27 -3.29 14.49
N ARG A 77 9.87 -3.81 13.32
CA ARG A 77 10.03 -3.14 12.01
C ARG A 77 9.05 -1.99 11.80
N ASP A 78 7.90 -2.02 12.47
CA ASP A 78 6.85 -0.99 12.40
C ASP A 78 6.92 -0.01 13.59
N SER A 79 7.91 -0.19 14.47
CA SER A 79 8.14 0.69 15.61
C SER A 79 8.44 2.13 15.18
N GLU A 80 7.76 3.10 15.77
CA GLU A 80 8.05 4.54 15.61
C GLU A 80 9.48 4.92 16.04
N THR A 81 10.13 4.07 16.85
CA THR A 81 11.52 4.26 17.28
C THR A 81 12.53 3.86 16.20
N PHE A 82 12.08 3.15 15.15
CA PHE A 82 12.92 2.84 13.99
C PHE A 82 13.32 4.15 13.32
N ARG A 83 14.58 4.55 13.50
CA ARG A 83 15.13 5.72 12.81
C ARG A 83 15.32 5.36 11.35
N PRO A 84 14.54 5.92 10.42
CA PRO A 84 14.74 5.66 9.02
C PRO A 84 16.13 6.14 8.62
N LEU A 85 16.79 5.39 7.72
CA LEU A 85 18.01 5.85 7.05
C LEU A 85 17.78 7.24 6.45
N ASP A 86 18.86 8.00 6.25
CA ASP A 86 18.79 9.32 5.62
C ASP A 86 18.19 9.23 4.20
N MET A 87 16.88 9.45 4.13
CA MET A 87 16.10 9.38 2.89
C MET A 87 16.43 10.56 1.97
N HIS A 88 16.92 11.68 2.52
CA HIS A 88 17.30 12.84 1.73
C HIS A 88 18.51 12.50 0.87
N HIS A 89 19.57 12.00 1.48
CA HIS A 89 20.77 11.58 0.75
C HIS A 89 20.48 10.43 -0.24
N GLY A 90 19.70 9.43 0.18
CA GLY A 90 19.30 8.34 -0.73
C GLY A 90 18.53 8.82 -1.96
N MET A 91 17.73 9.88 -1.82
CA MET A 91 17.03 10.52 -2.94
C MET A 91 17.96 11.32 -3.84
N GLU A 92 18.92 12.05 -3.26
CA GLU A 92 19.94 12.79 -4.02
C GLU A 92 20.79 11.86 -4.89
N VAL A 93 21.19 10.68 -4.38
CA VAL A 93 21.94 9.68 -5.15
C VAL A 93 21.10 9.17 -6.32
N ARG A 94 19.80 8.93 -6.09
CA ARG A 94 18.86 8.47 -7.14
C ARG A 94 18.64 9.53 -8.22
N LEU A 95 18.57 10.80 -7.85
CA LEU A 95 18.44 11.94 -8.78
C LEU A 95 19.79 12.34 -9.41
N GLY A 96 20.90 11.73 -9.01
CA GLY A 96 22.24 12.04 -9.50
C GLY A 96 22.83 13.35 -8.96
N LEU A 97 22.21 13.93 -7.93
CA LEU A 97 22.63 15.17 -7.28
C LEU A 97 23.80 14.95 -6.31
N SER A 98 23.89 13.77 -5.69
CA SER A 98 25.00 13.36 -4.82
C SER A 98 25.71 12.12 -5.37
N LYS A 99 27.01 11.99 -5.06
CA LYS A 99 27.84 10.84 -5.41
C LYS A 99 28.15 10.05 -4.14
N GLY A 100 27.72 8.80 -4.07
CA GLY A 100 27.92 7.96 -2.89
C GLY A 100 26.99 6.75 -2.86
N PRO A 101 27.18 5.83 -1.90
CA PRO A 101 26.22 4.75 -1.65
C PRO A 101 24.88 5.34 -1.21
N VAL A 102 23.77 4.69 -1.60
CA VAL A 102 22.38 5.11 -1.26
C VAL A 102 22.16 5.24 0.25
N CYS A 103 23.00 4.56 1.03
CA CYS A 103 23.05 4.64 2.48
C CYS A 103 24.51 4.77 2.95
N PRO A 104 25.01 5.98 3.25
CA PRO A 104 26.20 6.12 4.07
C PRO A 104 25.83 5.56 5.46
N SER A 105 26.36 4.39 5.79
CA SER A 105 26.26 3.85 7.14
C SER A 105 27.08 4.77 8.04
N PHE A 106 26.41 5.70 8.72
CA PHE A 106 27.00 6.29 9.92
C PHE A 106 27.06 5.18 10.97
N ILE A 107 28.30 4.83 11.34
CA ILE A 107 28.61 4.09 12.58
C ILE A 107 28.04 4.85 13.77
#